data_AF-A0A1M5WZ43-F1
#
_entry.id   AF-A0A1M5WZ43-F1
#
_cell.length_a   1.000
_cell.length_b   1.000
_cell.length_c   1.000
_cell.angle_alpha   90.00
_cell.angle_beta   90.00
_cell.angle_gamma   90.00
#
_symmetry.space_group_name_H-M   'P 1'
#
loop_
_entity.id
_entity.type
_entity.pdbx_description
1 polymer ?
#
loop_
_entity_poly.entity_id
_entity_poly.type
_entity_poly.pdbx_seq_one_letter_code
_entity_poly.pdbx_strand_id
1 'polypeptide(L)' 'MLVSFADTLKKHQDGILAYYDYPISTGPLEGTNYNIKTLQRQAYGFRDMQFFKLKIFGL' A
#
# COMPACT_ATOMS: atom_id res chain seq x y z
N MET A 1 7.76 -7.23 -21.02
CA MET A 1 6.71 -6.47 -20.30
C MET A 1 5.48 -7.33 -20.03
N LEU A 2 4.84 -7.91 -21.06
CA LEU A 2 3.65 -8.78 -20.86
C LEU A 2 4.01 -10.14 -20.25
N VAL A 3 5.12 -10.76 -20.67
CA VAL A 3 5.59 -12.04 -20.10
C VAL A 3 5.86 -11.91 -18.61
N SER A 4 6.63 -10.90 -18.20
CA SER A 4 6.92 -10.62 -16.78
C SER A 4 5.67 -10.31 -15.95
N PHE A 5 4.66 -9.67 -16.55
CA PHE A 5 3.39 -9.42 -15.88
C PHE A 5 2.61 -10.73 -15.68
N ALA A 6 2.55 -11.60 -16.69
CA ALA A 6 1.93 -12.91 -16.60
C ALA A 6 2.61 -13.80 -15.55
N ASP A 7 3.95 -13.76 -15.48
CA ASP A 7 4.72 -14.47 -14.45
C ASP A 7 4.38 -13.99 -13.04
N THR A 8 4.17 -12.67 -12.88
CA THR A 8 3.76 -12.07 -11.60
C THR A 8 2.37 -12.52 -11.20
N LEU A 9 1.41 -12.52 -12.14
CA LEU A 9 0.05 -13.04 -11.88
C LEU A 9 0.08 -14.51 -11.47
N LYS A 10 0.83 -15.34 -12.21
CA LYS A 10 0.96 -16.77 -11.90
C LYS A 10 1.54 -17.00 -10.50
N LYS A 11 2.55 -16.22 -10.11
CA LYS A 11 3.18 -16.31 -8.79
C LYS A 11 2.21 -15.97 -7.65
N HIS A 12 1.26 -15.06 -7.87
CA HIS A 12 0.34 -14.57 -6.84
C HIS A 12 -1.11 -15.10 -7.00
N GLN A 13 -1.32 -16.06 -7.90
CA GLN A 13 -2.66 -16.58 -8.26
C GLN A 13 -3.45 -17.09 -7.04
N ASP A 14 -2.80 -17.75 -6.09
CA ASP A 14 -3.47 -18.37 -4.94
C ASP A 14 -4.13 -17.29 -4.05
N GLY A 15 -3.45 -16.17 -3.83
CA GLY A 15 -3.99 -15.04 -3.07
C GLY A 15 -5.09 -14.30 -3.83
N ILE A 16 -4.99 -14.21 -5.16
CA ILE A 16 -6.03 -13.61 -6.00
C ILE A 16 -7.30 -14.46 -5.95
N LEU A 17 -7.18 -15.79 -6.04
CA LEU A 17 -8.32 -16.70 -5.98
C LEU A 17 -8.94 -16.78 -4.59
N ALA A 18 -8.14 -16.69 -3.53
CA ALA A 18 -8.63 -16.69 -2.14
C ALA A 18 -9.59 -15.54 -1.82
N TYR A 19 -9.56 -14.44 -2.60
CA TYR A 19 -10.52 -13.34 -2.46
C TYR A 19 -11.99 -13.80 -2.64
N TYR A 20 -12.23 -14.80 -3.48
CA TYR A 20 -13.59 -15.31 -3.72
C TYR A 20 -14.16 -16.07 -2.51
N ASP A 21 -13.29 -16.68 -1.72
CA ASP A 21 -13.66 -17.33 -0.46
C ASP A 21 -13.76 -16.29 0.68
N TYR A 22 -12.83 -15.32 0.70
CA TYR A 22 -12.71 -14.29 1.72
C TYR A 22 -12.55 -12.91 1.08
N PRO A 23 -13.64 -12.15 0.88
CA PRO A 23 -13.59 -10.84 0.26
C PRO A 23 -12.96 -9.81 1.21
N ILE A 24 -11.66 -9.58 1.06
CA ILE A 24 -10.90 -8.58 1.81
C ILE A 24 -10.67 -7.37 0.90
N SER A 25 -11.07 -6.18 1.35
CA SER A 25 -10.81 -4.94 0.62
C SER A 25 -9.45 -4.34 0.98
N THR A 26 -8.68 -3.95 -0.04
CA THR A 26 -7.46 -3.14 0.13
C THR A 26 -7.75 -1.64 0.26
N GLY A 27 -9.02 -1.22 0.16
CA GLY A 27 -9.42 0.19 0.16
C GLY A 27 -8.92 1.00 1.37
N PRO A 28 -9.09 0.53 2.62
CA PRO A 28 -8.55 1.22 3.79
C PRO A 28 -7.02 1.35 3.74
N LEU A 29 -6.32 0.30 3.31
CA LEU A 29 -4.86 0.29 3.18
C LEU A 29 -4.38 1.30 2.11
N GLU A 30 -5.08 1.35 0.99
CA GLU A 30 -4.83 2.33 -0.07
C GLU A 30 -5.08 3.77 0.40
N GLY A 31 -6.14 3.98 1.18
CA GLY A 31 -6.43 5.26 1.84
C GLY A 31 -5.31 5.69 2.78
N THR A 32 -4.82 4.79 3.63
CA THR A 32 -3.65 5.05 4.49
C THR A 32 -2.42 5.41 3.66
N ASN A 33 -2.11 4.65 2.60
CA ASN A 33 -0.98 4.94 1.71
C ASN A 33 -1.09 6.31 1.05
N TYR A 34 -2.29 6.70 0.62
CA TYR A 34 -2.55 8.03 0.05
C TYR A 34 -2.33 9.15 1.09
N ASN A 35 -2.82 8.96 2.31
CA ASN A 35 -2.64 9.93 3.40
C ASN A 35 -1.16 10.10 3.75
N ILE A 36 -0.39 9.02 3.84
CA ILE A 36 1.05 9.06 4.10
C ILE A 36 1.78 9.84 2.99
N LYS A 37 1.45 9.57 1.72
CA LYS A 37 2.05 10.28 0.58
C LYS A 37 1.71 11.77 0.60
N THR A 38 0.48 12.13 0.96
CA THR A 38 0.05 13.51 1.13
C THR A 38 0.81 14.20 2.26
N LEU A 39 0.96 13.53 3.40
CA LEU A 39 1.69 14.03 4.56
C LEU A 39 3.17 14.33 4.22
N GLN A 40 3.84 13.43 3.50
CA GLN A 40 5.20 13.67 2.99
C GLN A 40 5.28 14.88 2.04
N ARG A 41 4.30 15.02 1.14
CA ARG A 41 4.26 16.13 0.16
C ARG A 41 4.04 17.48 0.85
N GLN A 42 3.16 17.56 1.84
CA GLN A 42 2.90 18.79 2.60
C GLN A 42 4.13 19.26 3.39
N ALA A 43 4.91 18.31 3.92
CA ALA A 43 6.12 18.62 4.67
C ALA A 43 7.34 18.95 3.79
N TYR A 44 7.24 18.82 2.46
CA TYR A 44 8.39 18.83 1.54
C TYR A 44 9.49 17.83 1.95
N GLY A 45 9.07 16.69 2.52
CA GLY A 45 9.94 15.67 3.09
C GLY A 45 10.22 15.88 4.59
N PHE A 46 10.20 14.78 5.34
CA PHE A 46 10.58 14.76 6.75
C PHE A 46 12.08 14.47 6.88
N ARG A 47 12.80 15.31 7.64
CA ARG A 47 14.20 15.03 8.02
C ARG A 47 14.29 14.04 9.18
N ASP A 48 13.34 14.14 10.11
CA ASP A 48 13.23 13.24 11.26
C ASP A 48 12.22 12.12 10.96
N MET A 49 12.76 10.92 10.76
CA MET A 49 11.96 9.72 10.48
C MET A 49 11.20 9.20 11.70
N GLN A 50 11.65 9.48 12.93
CA GLN A 50 10.91 9.11 14.14
C GLN A 50 9.65 9.97 14.26
N PHE A 51 9.79 11.27 14.04
CA PHE A 51 8.64 12.18 13.99
C PHE A 51 7.68 11.82 12.87
N PHE A 52 8.19 11.45 11.69
CA PHE A 52 7.36 10.98 10.58
C PHE A 52 6.55 9.73 10.96
N LYS A 53 7.15 8.73 11.61
CA LYS A 53 6.42 7.54 12.10
C LYS A 53 5.34 7.91 13.10
N LEU A 54 5.63 8.79 14.06
CA LEU A 54 4.64 9.28 15.02
C LEU A 54 3.46 9.97 14.32
N LYS A 55 3.71 10.72 13.26
CA LYS A 55 2.67 11.31 12.42
C LYS A 55 1.83 10.27 11.69
N ILE A 56 2.42 9.17 11.20
CA ILE A 56 1.67 8.06 10.57
C ILE A 56 0.78 7.36 11.60
N PHE A 57 1.27 7.11 12.81
CA PHE A 57 0.47 6.47 13.87
C PHE A 57 -0.72 7.32 14.35
N GLY A 58 -0.69 8.63 14.07
CA GLY A 58 -1.79 9.55 14.36
C GLY A 58 -2.74 9.82 13.19
N LEU A 59 -2.60 9.13 12.05
CA LEU A 59 -3.56 9.14 10.93
C LEU A 59 -4.78 8.27 11.26
#